data_AF-A0AAN4ZJ57-F1
#
_entry.id   AF-A0AAN4ZJ57-F1
#
_cell.length_a   1.000
_cell.length_b   1.000
_cell.length_c   1.000
_cell.angle_alpha   90.00
_cell.angle_beta   90.00
_cell.angle_gamma   90.00
#
_symmetry.space_group_name_H-M   'P 1'
#
loop_
_entity.id
_entity.type
_entity.pdbx_description
1 polymer ?
#
loop_
_entity_poly.entity_id
_entity_poly.type
_entity_poly.pdbx_seq_one_letter_code
_entity_poly.pdbx_strand_id
1 'polypeptide(L)'
;AGCCCGKCGGYYKAHSAKTLSLDKPRVHGLQLWEETEPRSNYTYTQITNPNFLFARCCAERELPRACAAKCSHHTYTQAALHAMYLHLDGCPLSLAPELQFCAAQGQDHRGCCTRRGVGTTVAGEKCLRLCDQRPDQFTQLDLSYAPCQEKFEEMKACFYEGVRTSAKELFYPGASPKKH
;
A
#
# COMPACT_ATOMS: atom_id res chain seq x y z
N ALA A 1 -3.35 51.35 45.99
CA ALA A 1 -3.75 49.99 46.42
C ALA A 1 -4.17 49.23 45.18
N GLY A 2 -3.55 48.18 44.68
CA GLY A 2 -2.70 47.16 45.30
C GLY A 2 -3.27 45.81 44.87
N CYS A 3 -2.91 45.30 43.67
CA CYS A 3 -3.30 43.97 43.22
C CYS A 3 -2.08 43.06 43.24
N CYS A 4 -2.13 42.09 44.16
CA CYS A 4 -1.07 41.13 44.44
C CYS A 4 -0.82 40.16 43.28
N CYS A 5 0.45 39.97 42.96
CA CYS A 5 0.95 38.90 42.09
C CYS A 5 1.10 37.61 42.93
N GLY A 6 0.19 36.65 42.73
CA GLY A 6 0.22 35.34 43.37
C GLY A 6 1.08 34.35 42.58
N LYS A 7 2.14 33.84 43.22
CA LYS A 7 2.98 32.75 42.73
C LYS A 7 2.21 31.43 42.76
N CYS A 8 1.98 30.82 41.59
CA CYS A 8 1.69 29.39 41.48
C CYS A 8 2.95 28.68 40.97
N GLY A 9 3.74 28.14 41.90
CA GLY A 9 4.83 27.22 41.59
C GLY A 9 4.25 25.85 41.22
N GLY A 10 4.19 25.56 39.92
CA GLY A 10 3.87 24.23 39.40
C GLY A 10 4.94 23.83 38.40
N TYR A 11 5.76 22.83 38.74
CA TYR A 11 6.63 22.16 37.79
C TYR A 11 5.76 21.27 36.89
N TYR A 12 5.15 21.87 35.87
CA TYR A 12 4.59 21.09 34.77
C TYR A 12 5.76 20.73 33.85
N LYS A 13 6.25 19.49 33.97
CA LYS A 13 7.01 18.90 32.88
C LYS A 13 6.05 18.81 31.69
N ALA A 14 6.24 19.69 30.71
CA ALA A 14 5.57 19.58 29.43
C ALA A 14 5.97 18.21 28.86
N HIS A 15 5.05 17.24 28.89
CA HIS A 15 5.16 16.09 28.02
C HIS A 15 5.10 16.64 26.60
N SER A 16 6.17 16.42 25.84
CA SER A 16 6.29 16.80 24.44
C SER A 16 4.97 16.52 23.75
N ALA A 17 4.26 17.59 23.36
CA ALA A 17 3.16 17.48 22.45
C ALA A 17 3.77 16.93 21.16
N LYS A 18 3.52 15.64 20.90
CA LYS A 18 3.86 15.01 19.63
C LYS A 18 3.05 15.79 18.58
N THR A 19 3.68 16.78 17.97
CA THR A 19 3.18 17.41 16.75
C THR A 19 3.05 16.28 15.76
N LEU A 20 1.81 15.82 15.55
CA LEU A 20 1.49 14.88 14.49
C LEU A 20 1.86 15.61 13.20
N SER A 21 3.05 15.30 12.65
CA SER A 21 3.50 15.86 11.38
C SER A 21 2.55 15.34 10.31
N LEU A 22 1.55 16.16 10.00
CA LEU A 22 0.42 15.85 9.14
C LEU A 22 0.82 16.03 7.67
N ASP A 23 1.93 15.42 7.25
CA ASP A 23 2.45 15.57 5.88
C ASP A 23 3.02 14.28 5.28
N LYS A 24 2.93 13.13 5.98
CA LYS A 24 3.25 11.84 5.36
C LYS A 24 1.95 11.15 4.93
N PRO A 25 1.81 10.74 3.65
CA PRO A 25 0.66 9.96 3.24
C PRO A 25 0.62 8.70 4.11
N ARG A 26 -0.45 8.54 4.90
CA ARG A 26 -0.69 7.33 5.67
C ARG A 26 -0.94 6.21 4.67
N VAL A 27 0.04 5.35 4.51
CA VAL A 27 -0.05 4.17 3.65
C VAL A 27 -0.92 3.16 4.38
N HIS A 28 -2.17 3.06 3.95
CA HIS A 28 -3.10 2.10 4.51
C HIS A 28 -2.87 0.76 3.79
N GLY A 29 -2.28 -0.21 4.48
CA GLY A 29 -1.89 -1.47 3.85
C GLY A 29 -1.28 -2.46 4.85
N LEU A 30 -0.50 -1.95 5.78
CA LEU A 30 0.10 -2.67 6.90
C LEU A 30 0.08 -1.77 8.13
N GLN A 31 -0.05 -2.36 9.31
CA GLN A 31 0.15 -1.63 10.57
C GLN A 31 1.57 -1.06 10.67
N LEU A 32 2.54 -1.73 10.06
CA LEU A 32 3.95 -1.33 10.00
C LEU A 32 4.16 0.11 9.48
N TRP A 33 3.30 0.61 8.59
CA TRP A 33 3.41 1.97 8.06
C TRP A 33 3.07 3.06 9.08
N GLU A 34 2.39 2.70 10.16
CA GLU A 34 1.97 3.60 11.25
C GLU A 34 2.90 3.53 12.47
N GLU A 35 3.80 2.54 12.50
CA GLU A 35 4.73 2.34 13.60
C GLU A 35 5.83 3.40 13.59
N THR A 36 6.12 3.95 14.77
CA THR A 36 7.21 4.93 14.93
C THR A 36 8.60 4.30 14.96
N GLU A 37 8.71 3.02 15.30
CA GLU A 37 9.99 2.28 15.40
C GLU A 37 9.90 0.82 14.87
N PRO A 38 9.60 0.62 13.58
CA PRO A 38 9.40 -0.72 12.99
C PRO A 38 10.68 -1.58 12.93
N ARG A 39 11.85 -0.99 13.21
CA ARG A 39 13.17 -1.66 13.09
C ARG A 39 13.48 -2.67 14.20
N SER A 40 12.72 -2.69 15.29
CA SER A 40 12.97 -3.61 16.41
C SER A 40 12.72 -5.08 16.05
N ASN A 41 11.81 -5.33 15.10
CA ASN A 41 11.34 -6.68 14.75
C ASN A 41 11.75 -7.14 13.34
N TYR A 42 12.19 -6.23 12.47
CA TYR A 42 12.44 -6.53 11.07
C TYR A 42 13.72 -5.88 10.54
N THR A 43 14.40 -6.61 9.66
CA THR A 43 15.58 -6.11 8.95
C THR A 43 15.19 -5.09 7.88
N TYR A 44 16.15 -4.22 7.52
CA TYR A 44 15.97 -3.27 6.42
C TYR A 44 15.56 -3.94 5.10
N THR A 45 16.18 -5.08 4.77
CA THR A 45 15.89 -5.81 3.54
C THR A 45 14.47 -6.35 3.51
N GLN A 46 13.91 -6.72 4.67
CA GLN A 46 12.51 -7.13 4.79
C GLN A 46 11.57 -5.94 4.58
N ILE A 47 11.71 -4.88 5.36
CA ILE A 47 10.77 -3.74 5.34
C ILE A 47 10.86 -2.87 4.09
N THR A 48 11.85 -3.11 3.21
CA THR A 48 11.94 -2.49 1.89
C THR A 48 11.69 -3.45 0.72
N ASN A 49 11.37 -4.71 1.01
CA ASN A 49 11.02 -5.71 -0.01
C ASN A 49 9.49 -5.74 -0.21
N PRO A 50 8.98 -5.34 -1.38
CA PRO A 50 7.53 -5.34 -1.64
C PRO A 50 6.87 -6.71 -1.47
N ASN A 51 7.56 -7.82 -1.79
CA ASN A 51 6.99 -9.16 -1.56
C ASN A 51 6.83 -9.48 -0.08
N PHE A 52 7.77 -9.04 0.75
CA PHE A 52 7.65 -9.19 2.21
C PHE A 52 6.47 -8.38 2.73
N LEU A 53 6.35 -7.12 2.31
CA LEU A 53 5.24 -6.24 2.70
C LEU A 53 3.89 -6.77 2.21
N PHE A 54 3.81 -7.28 0.97
CA PHE A 54 2.61 -7.89 0.43
C PHE A 54 2.19 -9.11 1.26
N ALA A 55 3.11 -10.06 1.50
CA ALA A 55 2.82 -11.25 2.30
C ALA A 55 2.34 -10.90 3.72
N ARG A 56 2.96 -9.89 4.35
CA ARG A 56 2.56 -9.39 5.66
C ARG A 56 1.15 -8.80 5.64
N CYS A 57 0.78 -8.06 4.59
CA CYS A 57 -0.55 -7.46 4.50
C CYS A 57 -1.61 -8.54 4.41
N CYS A 58 -1.37 -9.57 3.60
CA CYS A 58 -2.28 -10.71 3.52
C CYS A 58 -2.43 -11.45 4.85
N ALA A 59 -1.35 -11.57 5.63
CA ALA A 59 -1.39 -12.19 6.95
C ALA A 59 -2.18 -11.35 7.96
N GLU A 60 -1.96 -10.02 7.99
CA GLU A 60 -2.69 -9.08 8.86
C GLU A 60 -4.19 -8.99 8.53
N ARG A 61 -4.56 -9.30 7.28
CA ARG A 61 -5.94 -9.37 6.80
C ARG A 61 -6.53 -10.78 6.86
N GLU A 62 -5.79 -11.74 7.41
CA GLU A 62 -6.22 -13.13 7.62
C GLU A 62 -6.75 -13.81 6.34
N LEU A 63 -6.11 -13.55 5.20
CA LEU A 63 -6.55 -14.13 3.93
C LEU A 63 -6.44 -15.67 3.97
N PRO A 64 -7.41 -16.41 3.38
CA PRO A 64 -7.36 -17.87 3.31
C PRO A 64 -6.07 -18.37 2.64
N ARG A 65 -5.61 -19.56 3.03
CA ARG A 65 -4.34 -20.14 2.55
C ARG A 65 -4.20 -20.13 1.02
N ALA A 66 -5.27 -20.41 0.29
CA ALA A 66 -5.26 -20.39 -1.17
C ALA A 66 -4.95 -19.01 -1.76
N CYS A 67 -5.42 -17.94 -1.11
CA CYS A 67 -5.11 -16.56 -1.47
C CYS A 67 -3.74 -16.13 -0.95
N ALA A 68 -3.35 -16.55 0.25
CA ALA A 68 -2.03 -16.28 0.83
C ALA A 68 -0.89 -16.80 -0.06
N ALA A 69 -1.11 -17.92 -0.76
CA ALA A 69 -0.16 -18.46 -1.76
C ALA A 69 0.11 -17.51 -2.94
N LYS A 70 -0.73 -16.48 -3.13
CA LYS A 70 -0.57 -15.46 -4.17
C LYS A 70 0.09 -14.18 -3.66
N CYS A 71 0.35 -14.03 -2.36
CA CYS A 71 0.76 -12.75 -1.75
C CYS A 71 2.24 -12.39 -1.95
N SER A 72 2.66 -12.37 -3.21
CA SER A 72 3.96 -11.95 -3.72
C SER A 72 3.76 -11.52 -5.16
N HIS A 73 4.48 -10.49 -5.61
CA HIS A 73 4.41 -10.03 -6.99
C HIS A 73 4.90 -11.09 -8.00
N HIS A 74 5.62 -12.12 -7.55
CA HIS A 74 6.02 -13.26 -8.39
C HIS A 74 4.88 -14.25 -8.63
N THR A 75 4.04 -14.49 -7.62
CA THR A 75 2.94 -15.47 -7.69
C THR A 75 1.61 -14.84 -8.11
N TYR A 76 1.43 -13.56 -7.81
CA TYR A 76 0.27 -12.79 -8.25
C TYR A 76 0.49 -12.36 -9.70
N THR A 77 0.16 -13.25 -10.64
CA THR A 77 0.34 -13.05 -12.08
C THR A 77 -1.00 -12.85 -12.77
N GLN A 78 -0.95 -12.37 -14.02
CA GLN A 78 -2.14 -12.32 -14.87
C GLN A 78 -2.82 -13.69 -14.97
N ALA A 79 -2.03 -14.77 -15.12
CA ALA A 79 -2.55 -16.13 -15.18
C ALA A 79 -3.25 -16.56 -13.87
N ALA A 80 -2.65 -16.21 -12.71
CA ALA A 80 -3.27 -16.47 -11.42
C ALA A 80 -4.59 -15.71 -11.24
N LEU A 81 -4.65 -14.45 -11.65
CA LEU A 81 -5.88 -13.65 -11.61
C LEU A 81 -6.94 -14.21 -12.57
N HIS A 82 -6.54 -14.58 -13.78
CA HIS A 82 -7.45 -15.19 -14.77
C HIS A 82 -8.05 -16.51 -14.26
N ALA A 83 -7.25 -17.36 -13.61
CA ALA A 83 -7.74 -18.59 -12.98
C ALA A 83 -8.78 -18.30 -11.87
N MET A 84 -8.60 -17.22 -11.10
CA MET A 84 -9.60 -16.78 -10.10
C MET A 84 -10.91 -16.34 -10.76
N TYR A 85 -10.83 -15.59 -11.88
CA TYR A 85 -12.01 -15.17 -12.67
C TYR A 85 -12.81 -16.36 -13.22
N LEU A 86 -12.11 -17.40 -13.68
CA LEU A 86 -12.74 -18.61 -14.20
C LEU A 86 -13.17 -19.60 -13.10
N HIS A 87 -13.01 -19.25 -11.83
CA HIS A 87 -13.25 -20.14 -10.68
C HIS A 87 -12.46 -21.46 -10.74
N LEU A 88 -11.30 -21.45 -11.42
CA LEU A 88 -10.37 -22.57 -11.50
C LEU A 88 -9.30 -22.52 -10.40
N ASP A 89 -9.30 -21.45 -9.62
CA ASP A 89 -8.36 -21.22 -8.52
C ASP A 89 -9.04 -21.41 -7.16
N GLY A 90 -8.28 -21.91 -6.17
CA GLY A 90 -8.78 -22.06 -4.80
C GLY A 90 -9.02 -20.74 -4.08
N CYS A 91 -8.47 -19.62 -4.58
CA CYS A 91 -8.77 -18.27 -4.10
C CYS A 91 -9.93 -17.66 -4.90
N PRO A 92 -11.07 -17.31 -4.27
CA PRO A 92 -12.20 -16.74 -4.99
C PRO A 92 -11.91 -15.32 -5.48
N LEU A 93 -12.54 -14.94 -6.61
CA LEU A 93 -12.43 -13.59 -7.18
C LEU A 93 -12.88 -12.48 -6.20
N SER A 94 -13.78 -12.77 -5.27
CA SER A 94 -14.23 -11.82 -4.23
C SER A 94 -13.09 -11.31 -3.33
N LEU A 95 -11.96 -12.02 -3.26
CA LEU A 95 -10.77 -11.60 -2.52
C LEU A 95 -9.70 -10.93 -3.41
N ALA A 96 -9.94 -10.78 -4.72
CA ALA A 96 -9.04 -10.05 -5.60
C ALA A 96 -8.85 -8.58 -5.20
N PRO A 97 -9.87 -7.82 -4.73
CA PRO A 97 -9.66 -6.47 -4.20
C PRO A 97 -8.68 -6.45 -3.04
N GLU A 98 -8.71 -7.47 -2.16
CA GLU A 98 -7.81 -7.57 -1.02
C GLU A 98 -6.37 -7.85 -1.43
N LEU A 99 -6.18 -8.75 -2.40
CA LEU A 99 -4.87 -9.02 -2.98
C LEU A 99 -4.30 -7.77 -3.68
N GLN A 100 -5.13 -7.04 -4.43
CA GLN A 100 -4.71 -5.79 -5.09
C GLN A 100 -4.31 -4.72 -4.07
N PHE A 101 -5.15 -4.52 -3.04
CA PHE A 101 -4.87 -3.60 -1.95
C PHE A 101 -3.53 -3.90 -1.29
N CYS A 102 -3.27 -5.17 -0.95
CA CYS A 102 -2.02 -5.58 -0.35
C CYS A 102 -0.81 -5.47 -1.29
N ALA A 103 -0.97 -5.76 -2.58
CA ALA A 103 0.08 -5.59 -3.57
C ALA A 103 0.49 -4.12 -3.72
N ALA A 104 -0.50 -3.21 -3.74
CA ALA A 104 -0.29 -1.78 -3.88
C ALA A 104 0.00 -1.07 -2.54
N GLN A 105 -0.12 -1.77 -1.42
CA GLN A 105 -0.06 -1.24 -0.04
C GLN A 105 -1.02 -0.05 0.16
N GLY A 106 -2.18 -0.11 -0.47
CA GLY A 106 -3.18 0.95 -0.50
C GLY A 106 -2.68 2.36 -0.89
N GLN A 107 -1.73 2.41 -1.82
CA GLN A 107 -1.22 3.65 -2.42
C GLN A 107 -1.88 3.93 -3.76
N ASP A 108 -1.77 5.19 -4.23
CA ASP A 108 -2.19 5.60 -5.57
C ASP A 108 -1.02 5.48 -6.55
N HIS A 109 -1.16 4.59 -7.53
CA HIS A 109 -0.16 4.34 -8.57
C HIS A 109 -0.58 4.84 -9.96
N ARG A 110 -1.68 5.60 -10.07
CA ARG A 110 -2.23 6.05 -11.35
C ARG A 110 -1.21 6.76 -12.22
N GLY A 111 -0.36 7.62 -11.63
CA GLY A 111 0.70 8.30 -12.37
C GLY A 111 1.68 7.34 -13.06
N CYS A 112 2.05 6.22 -12.42
CA CYS A 112 2.87 5.19 -13.05
C CYS A 112 2.07 4.42 -14.11
N CYS A 113 0.85 4.00 -13.78
CA CYS A 113 -0.02 3.24 -14.68
C CYS A 113 -0.35 3.97 -15.98
N THR A 114 -0.62 5.28 -15.92
CA THR A 114 -0.83 6.11 -17.11
C THR A 114 0.41 6.10 -18.01
N ARG A 115 1.61 6.27 -17.44
CA ARG A 115 2.86 6.22 -18.21
C ARG A 115 3.15 4.85 -18.82
N ARG A 116 2.68 3.77 -18.19
CA ARG A 116 2.80 2.39 -18.71
C ARG A 116 1.64 1.97 -19.62
N GLY A 117 0.73 2.87 -19.97
CA GLY A 117 -0.35 2.60 -20.91
C GLY A 117 -1.43 1.67 -20.36
N VAL A 118 -1.66 1.65 -19.05
CA VAL A 118 -2.75 0.84 -18.46
C VAL A 118 -4.13 1.31 -18.94
N GLY A 119 -4.29 2.60 -19.23
CA GLY A 119 -5.53 3.18 -19.76
C GLY A 119 -5.76 2.93 -21.26
N THR A 120 -4.84 2.27 -21.98
CA THR A 120 -4.95 2.09 -23.44
C THR A 120 -5.61 0.78 -23.86
N THR A 121 -6.19 0.03 -22.92
CA THR A 121 -6.96 -1.19 -23.24
C THR A 121 -8.31 -0.82 -23.87
N VAL A 122 -9.07 -1.82 -24.33
CA VAL A 122 -10.45 -1.62 -24.79
C VAL A 122 -11.36 -1.03 -23.71
N ALA A 123 -11.09 -1.30 -22.43
CA ALA A 123 -11.82 -0.70 -21.31
C ALA A 123 -11.37 0.74 -20.99
N GLY A 124 -10.32 1.24 -21.64
CA GLY A 124 -9.86 2.62 -21.53
C GLY A 124 -9.38 3.01 -20.12
N GLU A 125 -9.58 4.28 -19.79
CA GLU A 125 -9.21 4.88 -18.50
C GLU A 125 -9.86 4.20 -17.29
N LYS A 126 -10.92 3.39 -17.49
CA LYS A 126 -11.53 2.59 -16.43
C LYS A 126 -10.50 1.69 -15.74
N CYS A 127 -9.49 1.20 -16.46
CA CYS A 127 -8.43 0.37 -15.91
C CYS A 127 -7.53 1.11 -14.92
N LEU A 128 -7.41 2.43 -15.02
CA LEU A 128 -6.63 3.21 -14.06
C LEU A 128 -7.26 3.23 -12.66
N ARG A 129 -8.56 2.93 -12.53
CA ARG A 129 -9.20 2.75 -11.20
C ARG A 129 -8.58 1.57 -10.44
N LEU A 130 -8.06 0.56 -11.13
CA LEU A 130 -7.37 -0.57 -10.50
C LEU A 130 -5.97 -0.21 -9.99
N CYS A 131 -5.44 0.95 -10.38
CA CYS A 131 -4.14 1.44 -9.91
C CYS A 131 -4.22 2.33 -8.67
N ASP A 132 -5.41 2.81 -8.34
CA ASP A 132 -5.66 3.55 -7.10
C ASP A 132 -6.22 2.57 -6.08
N GLN A 133 -5.41 2.20 -5.09
CA GLN A 133 -5.80 1.20 -4.09
C GLN A 133 -6.00 1.83 -2.71
N ARG A 134 -6.16 3.15 -2.63
CA ARG A 134 -6.43 3.82 -1.36
C ARG A 134 -7.77 3.31 -0.78
N PRO A 135 -7.91 3.19 0.56
CA PRO A 135 -9.09 2.57 1.18
C PRO A 135 -10.44 3.20 0.84
N ASP A 136 -10.45 4.49 0.48
CA ASP A 136 -11.63 5.24 0.04
C ASP A 136 -12.05 4.95 -1.41
N GLN A 137 -11.21 4.24 -2.17
CA GLN A 137 -11.38 3.95 -3.58
C GLN A 137 -11.67 2.46 -3.79
N PHE A 138 -12.85 2.01 -3.36
CA PHE A 138 -13.28 0.63 -3.62
C PHE A 138 -13.78 0.46 -5.05
N THR A 139 -13.17 -0.45 -5.81
CA THR A 139 -13.61 -0.83 -7.15
C THR A 139 -14.21 -2.25 -7.11
N GLN A 140 -15.51 -2.39 -7.41
CA GLN A 140 -16.09 -3.70 -7.66
C GLN A 140 -15.53 -4.28 -8.95
N LEU A 141 -14.76 -5.38 -8.83
CA LEU A 141 -14.24 -6.13 -9.95
C LEU A 141 -15.37 -6.97 -10.57
N ASP A 142 -16.02 -6.42 -11.58
CA ASP A 142 -16.94 -7.14 -12.46
C ASP A 142 -16.24 -7.58 -13.77
N LEU A 143 -16.98 -8.25 -14.65
CA LEU A 143 -16.46 -8.72 -15.95
C LEU A 143 -16.04 -7.60 -16.91
N SER A 144 -16.54 -6.38 -16.74
CA SER A 144 -16.15 -5.25 -17.59
C SER A 144 -14.73 -4.74 -17.31
N TYR A 145 -14.10 -5.21 -16.24
CA TYR A 145 -12.67 -5.02 -15.97
C TYR A 145 -11.79 -6.13 -16.57
N ALA A 146 -12.35 -7.18 -17.16
CA ALA A 146 -11.57 -8.25 -17.79
C ALA A 146 -10.55 -7.73 -18.82
N PRO A 147 -10.85 -6.74 -19.70
CA PRO A 147 -9.86 -6.20 -20.63
C PRO A 147 -8.66 -5.54 -19.95
N CYS A 148 -8.82 -5.08 -18.71
CA CYS A 148 -7.72 -4.48 -17.94
C CYS A 148 -6.62 -5.50 -17.59
N GLN A 149 -6.93 -6.80 -17.62
CA GLN A 149 -5.95 -7.85 -17.35
C GLN A 149 -4.80 -7.87 -18.35
N GLU A 150 -5.02 -7.41 -19.58
CA GLU A 150 -3.97 -7.25 -20.61
C GLU A 150 -2.79 -6.41 -20.11
N LYS A 151 -3.05 -5.52 -19.15
CA LYS A 151 -2.06 -4.60 -18.55
C LYS A 151 -1.75 -4.92 -17.10
N PHE A 152 -2.11 -6.11 -16.62
CA PHE A 152 -1.95 -6.48 -15.22
C PHE A 152 -0.48 -6.51 -14.78
N GLU A 153 0.42 -6.98 -15.63
CA GLU A 153 1.85 -7.02 -15.31
C GLU A 153 2.46 -5.62 -15.22
N GLU A 154 2.01 -4.68 -16.06
CA GLU A 154 2.38 -3.26 -15.96
C GLU A 154 1.84 -2.61 -14.67
N MET A 155 0.59 -2.89 -14.29
CA MET A 155 0.03 -2.44 -13.01
C MET A 155 0.86 -2.96 -11.84
N LYS A 156 1.14 -4.27 -11.83
CA LYS A 156 1.89 -4.93 -10.77
C LYS A 156 3.32 -4.40 -10.64
N ALA A 157 3.97 -4.10 -11.76
CA ALA A 157 5.29 -3.47 -11.76
C ALA A 157 5.24 -2.08 -11.11
N CYS A 158 4.21 -1.28 -11.40
CA CYS A 158 4.00 0.00 -10.73
C CYS A 158 3.83 -0.17 -9.21
N PHE A 159 3.04 -1.15 -8.77
CA PHE A 159 2.88 -1.44 -7.35
C PHE A 159 4.21 -1.78 -6.68
N TYR A 160 4.97 -2.71 -7.27
CA TYR A 160 6.26 -3.13 -6.73
C TYR A 160 7.24 -1.94 -6.59
N GLU A 161 7.39 -1.14 -7.64
CA GLU A 161 8.31 0.00 -7.67
C GLU A 161 7.88 1.11 -6.71
N GLY A 162 6.59 1.45 -6.71
CA GLY A 162 6.03 2.48 -5.83
C GLY A 162 6.17 2.09 -4.36
N VAL A 163 5.76 0.89 -4.00
CA VAL A 163 5.87 0.39 -2.61
C VAL A 163 7.32 0.35 -2.16
N ARG A 164 8.25 -0.13 -3.00
CA ARG A 164 9.67 -0.16 -2.68
C ARG A 164 10.23 1.23 -2.44
N THR A 165 9.83 2.20 -3.25
CA THR A 165 10.28 3.60 -3.14
C THR A 165 9.76 4.22 -1.84
N SER A 166 8.44 4.13 -1.60
CA SER A 166 7.81 4.63 -0.38
C SER A 166 8.40 4.00 0.88
N ALA A 167 8.67 2.69 0.88
CA ALA A 167 9.30 2.00 1.99
C ALA A 167 10.72 2.51 2.28
N LYS A 168 11.52 2.72 1.23
CA LYS A 168 12.87 3.28 1.37
C LYS A 168 12.84 4.70 1.91
N GLU A 169 11.97 5.55 1.39
CA GLU A 169 11.83 6.93 1.84
C GLU A 169 11.41 7.02 3.31
N LEU A 170 10.47 6.16 3.73
CA LEU A 170 9.96 6.18 5.10
C LEU A 170 10.95 5.57 6.10
N PHE A 171 11.46 4.36 5.81
CA PHE A 171 12.27 3.60 6.75
C PHE A 171 13.78 3.84 6.60
N TYR A 172 14.21 4.59 5.58
CA TYR A 172 15.60 4.97 5.35
C TYR A 172 15.72 6.34 4.62
N PRO A 173 15.34 7.44 5.27
CA PRO A 173 15.30 8.76 4.64
C PRO A 173 16.68 9.28 4.17
N GLY A 174 17.79 8.69 4.64
CA GLY A 174 19.15 9.07 4.28
C GLY A 174 19.70 8.53 2.95
N ALA A 175 19.00 7.62 2.24
CA ALA A 175 19.42 7.15 0.90
C ALA A 175 18.60 7.72 -0.26
N SER A 176 17.56 8.52 0.00
CA SER A 176 16.77 9.06 -1.10
C SER A 176 17.61 10.07 -1.90
N PRO A 177 17.70 9.93 -3.24
CA PRO A 177 18.40 10.91 -4.05
C PRO A 177 17.73 12.27 -3.83
N LYS A 178 18.53 13.28 -3.48
CA LYS A 178 18.05 14.66 -3.41
C LYS A 178 17.48 14.99 -4.79
N LYS A 179 16.17 15.24 -4.86
CA LYS A 179 15.58 15.84 -6.06
C LYS A 179 16.22 17.23 -6.19
N HIS A 180 17.07 17.38 -7.21
CA HIS A 180 17.65 18.65 -7.62
C HIS A 180 16.70 19.33 -8.60
#